data_AF-A0A0B2ULI4-F1
#
_entry.id   AF-A0A0B2ULI4-F1
#
_cell.length_a   1.000
_cell.length_b   1.000
_cell.length_c   1.000
_cell.angle_alpha   90.00
_cell.angle_beta   90.00
_cell.angle_gamma   90.00
#
_symmetry.space_group_name_H-M   'P 1'
#
loop_
_entity.id
_entity.type
_entity.pdbx_description
1 polymer ?
#
loop_
_entity_poly.entity_id
_entity_poly.type
_entity_poly.pdbx_seq_one_letter_code
_entity_poly.pdbx_strand_id
1 'polypeptide(L)'
;MKNHMVHQKDKDAPDVIKSSTGLPNRMDWTTRVSDDPFDILSNSIYKQQIKMPESSLHTRTEIEDSVFESMLIKSKTNINHAEKKHKHAILASAMLLTEESINFQEKKMYKFPFDMETRNDGSLLFKKMYLEYLIALKSVFKMYKRTRLPFYMKIKNDFLMFGDDLRITTGMKHELSKNEIDFNEHNDYLIVKEIDMCLVFDCIINAPVSSSFIIPFILSEGQFDNGILFSIRLHNRCIVKEDSRTLHSYELIGPLWADDYSALLRYSNNSAHAKQL
;
A
#
# COMPACT_ATOMS: atom_id res chain seq x y z
N MET A 1 32.95 46.02 -46.54
CA MET A 1 34.33 46.01 -47.10
C MET A 1 35.22 45.14 -46.21
N LYS A 2 36.29 44.56 -46.80
CA LYS A 2 37.58 44.13 -46.21
C LYS A 2 37.66 43.88 -44.67
N ASN A 3 37.93 42.65 -44.23
CA ASN A 3 39.26 42.11 -43.81
C ASN A 3 39.68 42.55 -42.38
N HIS A 4 40.48 41.85 -41.58
CA HIS A 4 41.22 40.56 -41.64
C HIS A 4 41.17 39.92 -40.20
N MET A 5 41.41 38.62 -39.93
CA MET A 5 42.67 37.83 -40.01
C MET A 5 43.84 38.43 -39.18
N VAL A 6 44.70 37.66 -38.46
CA VAL A 6 44.75 36.21 -38.15
C VAL A 6 45.81 35.88 -37.07
N HIS A 7 45.83 34.63 -36.56
CA HIS A 7 46.97 33.89 -35.95
C HIS A 7 47.37 34.16 -34.48
N GLN A 8 47.55 33.14 -33.62
CA GLN A 8 48.63 32.09 -33.49
C GLN A 8 49.91 32.66 -32.80
N LYS A 9 50.71 31.91 -32.00
CA LYS A 9 50.81 30.45 -31.75
C LYS A 9 51.69 30.18 -30.50
N ASP A 10 51.63 28.95 -29.97
CA ASP A 10 52.74 28.22 -29.29
C ASP A 10 53.39 28.91 -28.03
N LYS A 11 54.19 28.32 -27.14
CA LYS A 11 54.69 26.97 -26.76
C LYS A 11 55.22 27.10 -25.30
N ASP A 12 55.67 26.11 -24.51
CA ASP A 12 56.21 24.75 -24.70
C ASP A 12 55.88 23.83 -23.49
N ALA A 13 56.24 22.56 -23.57
CA ALA A 13 56.26 21.55 -22.49
C ALA A 13 57.72 21.01 -22.32
N PRO A 14 58.10 19.98 -21.50
CA PRO A 14 57.30 18.98 -20.75
C PRO A 14 57.74 18.90 -19.25
N ASP A 15 57.81 17.81 -18.44
CA ASP A 15 57.72 16.37 -18.72
C ASP A 15 57.39 15.44 -17.50
N VAL A 16 57.08 14.18 -17.85
CA VAL A 16 57.27 12.85 -17.20
C VAL A 16 57.84 12.78 -15.75
N ILE A 17 57.29 11.97 -14.83
CA ILE A 17 57.46 10.50 -14.70
C ILE A 17 56.19 9.75 -14.20
N LYS A 18 55.70 8.78 -15.02
CA LYS A 18 55.25 7.37 -14.76
C LYS A 18 54.40 7.01 -13.50
N SER A 19 53.49 6.01 -13.48
CA SER A 19 53.21 4.87 -14.40
C SER A 19 51.78 4.28 -14.29
N SER A 20 51.41 3.51 -15.33
CA SER A 20 50.65 2.23 -15.29
C SER A 20 49.17 2.14 -14.86
N THR A 21 48.28 2.23 -15.87
CA THR A 21 47.25 1.22 -16.24
C THR A 21 46.25 0.67 -15.22
N GLY A 22 44.94 0.86 -15.48
CA GLY A 22 43.86 0.15 -14.79
C GLY A 22 42.42 0.48 -15.23
N LEU A 23 42.05 0.25 -16.50
CA LEU A 23 40.63 0.08 -16.87
C LEU A 23 40.27 -1.40 -16.63
N PRO A 24 39.15 -1.70 -15.94
CA PRO A 24 37.81 -1.59 -16.54
C PRO A 24 36.84 -0.76 -15.64
N ASN A 25 35.55 -0.58 -15.94
CA ASN A 25 34.71 -1.26 -16.93
C ASN A 25 33.69 -0.30 -17.58
N ARG A 26 32.98 -0.75 -18.63
CA ARG A 26 31.79 -0.04 -19.12
C ARG A 26 30.72 0.03 -18.03
N MET A 27 30.05 1.17 -17.93
CA MET A 27 28.85 1.30 -17.12
C MET A 27 27.67 0.74 -17.92
N ASP A 28 27.29 -0.50 -17.65
CA ASP A 28 26.14 -1.14 -18.31
C ASP A 28 24.83 -0.51 -17.81
N TRP A 29 24.12 0.16 -18.70
CA TRP A 29 22.83 0.81 -18.43
C TRP A 29 21.64 -0.19 -18.39
N THR A 30 21.91 -1.42 -17.94
CA THR A 30 20.94 -2.53 -17.84
C THR A 30 20.59 -2.88 -16.39
N THR A 31 21.00 -2.05 -15.43
CA THR A 31 20.47 -2.07 -14.06
C THR A 31 18.97 -1.83 -14.10
N ARG A 32 18.18 -2.90 -13.96
CA ARG A 32 16.75 -2.82 -13.72
C ARG A 32 16.55 -2.05 -12.42
N VAL A 33 15.79 -0.96 -12.46
CA VAL A 33 15.30 -0.31 -11.25
C VAL A 33 14.41 -1.33 -10.53
N SER A 34 14.70 -1.58 -9.26
CA SER A 34 13.85 -2.41 -8.42
C SER A 34 12.64 -1.61 -7.96
N ASP A 35 11.45 -2.20 -8.00
CA ASP A 35 10.24 -1.60 -7.42
C ASP A 35 10.20 -1.77 -5.87
N ASP A 36 11.20 -2.42 -5.28
CA ASP A 36 11.36 -2.55 -3.82
C ASP A 36 12.10 -1.33 -3.23
N PRO A 37 11.48 -0.54 -2.33
CA PRO A 37 12.13 0.62 -1.72
C PRO A 37 13.28 0.26 -0.77
N PHE A 38 13.41 -0.99 -0.34
CA PHE A 38 14.50 -1.46 0.54
C PHE A 38 15.76 -1.89 -0.23
N ASP A 39 15.68 -2.08 -1.55
CA ASP A 39 16.84 -2.48 -2.38
C ASP A 39 17.92 -1.39 -2.50
N ILE A 40 17.59 -0.15 -2.11
CA ILE A 40 18.56 0.95 -1.97
C ILE A 40 19.44 0.74 -0.71
N LEU A 41 18.88 0.12 0.34
CA LEU A 41 19.57 -0.09 1.62
C LEU A 41 20.47 -1.32 1.62
N SER A 42 20.20 -2.32 0.76
CA SER A 42 21.00 -3.55 0.65
C SER A 42 22.47 -3.29 0.28
N ASN A 43 22.76 -2.15 -0.37
CA ASN A 43 24.10 -1.72 -0.76
C ASN A 43 24.70 -0.59 0.12
N SER A 44 23.96 -0.04 1.11
CA SER A 44 24.39 1.14 1.87
C SER A 44 24.74 0.85 3.34
N ILE A 45 26.00 0.48 3.58
CA ILE A 45 26.82 0.80 4.77
C ILE A 45 26.07 0.83 6.13
N TYR A 46 25.85 -0.34 6.76
CA TYR A 46 25.69 -0.42 8.22
C TYR A 46 26.32 -1.67 8.85
N LYS A 47 27.61 -1.92 8.55
CA LYS A 47 28.45 -2.85 9.33
C LYS A 47 28.85 -2.24 10.69
N GLN A 48 27.88 -1.88 11.52
CA GLN A 48 28.14 -1.68 12.96
C GLN A 48 28.17 -3.04 13.65
N GLN A 49 29.36 -3.46 14.07
CA GLN A 49 29.52 -4.63 14.94
C GLN A 49 28.98 -4.30 16.34
N ILE A 50 27.71 -4.63 16.59
CA ILE A 50 27.13 -4.55 17.93
C ILE A 50 27.80 -5.63 18.79
N LYS A 51 28.78 -5.25 19.60
CA LYS A 51 29.25 -6.09 20.71
C LYS A 51 28.15 -6.14 21.77
N MET A 52 27.42 -7.25 21.81
CA MET A 52 26.56 -7.58 22.94
C MET A 52 27.40 -7.68 24.23
N PRO A 53 26.91 -7.21 25.39
CA PRO A 53 27.48 -7.58 26.68
C PRO A 53 27.32 -9.08 26.92
N GLU A 54 28.27 -9.70 27.62
CA GLU A 54 28.15 -11.09 28.06
C GLU A 54 27.09 -11.19 29.17
N SER A 55 25.88 -11.61 28.82
CA SER A 55 24.85 -11.96 29.81
C SER A 55 25.24 -13.25 30.53
N SER A 56 25.29 -13.21 31.86
CA SER A 56 25.60 -14.34 32.71
C SER A 56 24.70 -15.56 32.43
N LEU A 57 25.23 -16.76 32.63
CA LEU A 57 24.49 -18.01 32.41
C LEU A 57 23.14 -17.98 33.15
N HIS A 58 22.07 -18.23 32.40
CA HIS A 58 20.81 -18.70 32.96
C HIS A 58 20.58 -20.15 32.55
N THR A 59 20.10 -20.93 33.50
CA THR A 59 20.07 -22.39 33.41
C THR A 59 19.24 -22.84 32.21
N ARG A 60 19.78 -23.77 31.44
CA ARG A 60 19.11 -24.34 30.26
C ARG A 60 17.95 -25.21 30.74
N THR A 61 16.74 -24.65 30.80
CA THR A 61 15.52 -25.42 31.04
C THR A 61 15.23 -26.24 29.80
N GLU A 62 15.56 -27.52 29.83
CA GLU A 62 15.21 -28.45 28.75
C GLU A 62 13.71 -28.70 28.80
N ILE A 63 13.02 -28.31 27.72
CA ILE A 63 11.57 -28.53 27.54
C ILE A 63 11.42 -29.98 27.08
N GLU A 64 10.66 -30.80 27.81
CA GLU A 64 10.39 -32.18 27.39
C GLU A 64 9.70 -32.19 26.03
N ASP A 65 10.11 -33.10 25.14
CA ASP A 65 9.55 -33.23 23.79
C ASP A 65 8.03 -33.47 23.82
N SER A 66 7.52 -34.14 24.86
CA SER A 66 6.09 -34.32 25.14
C SER A 66 5.32 -32.99 25.25
N VAL A 67 5.92 -31.98 25.88
CA VAL A 67 5.35 -30.63 26.02
C VAL A 67 5.44 -29.89 24.69
N PHE A 68 6.54 -30.01 23.97
CA PHE A 68 6.71 -29.42 22.64
C PHE A 68 5.72 -29.99 21.61
N GLU A 69 5.54 -31.32 21.57
CA GLU A 69 4.52 -31.99 20.76
C GLU A 69 3.11 -31.54 21.16
N SER A 70 2.82 -31.38 22.45
CA SER A 70 1.51 -30.86 22.91
C SER A 70 1.22 -29.44 22.43
N MET A 71 2.24 -28.62 22.17
CA MET A 71 2.11 -27.29 21.55
C MET A 71 2.02 -27.33 20.02
N LEU A 72 2.61 -28.33 19.37
CA LEU A 72 2.50 -28.56 17.92
C LEU A 72 1.15 -29.14 17.51
N ILE A 73 0.52 -29.96 18.38
CA ILE A 73 -0.85 -30.45 18.18
C ILE A 73 -1.82 -29.28 18.42
N LYS A 74 -1.95 -28.42 17.41
CA LYS A 74 -3.07 -27.47 17.32
C LYS A 74 -4.36 -28.23 17.54
N SER A 75 -5.08 -27.88 18.60
CA SER A 75 -6.40 -28.42 18.86
C SER A 75 -7.27 -28.19 17.63
N LYS A 76 -7.91 -29.25 17.13
CA LYS A 76 -8.93 -29.13 16.08
C LYS A 76 -10.22 -28.59 16.66
N THR A 77 -10.16 -27.38 17.22
CA THR A 77 -11.31 -26.49 17.17
C THR A 77 -11.67 -26.34 15.70
N ASN A 78 -12.79 -26.93 15.31
CA ASN A 78 -13.45 -26.57 14.07
C ASN A 78 -13.98 -25.14 14.25
N ILE A 79 -13.08 -24.16 14.14
CA ILE A 79 -13.47 -22.77 14.05
C ILE A 79 -14.20 -22.67 12.72
N ASN A 80 -15.52 -22.60 12.79
CA ASN A 80 -16.37 -22.26 11.65
C ASN A 80 -16.16 -20.79 11.30
N HIS A 81 -14.94 -20.44 10.87
CA HIS A 81 -14.66 -19.30 10.01
C HIS A 81 -15.27 -19.59 8.63
N ALA A 82 -16.61 -19.66 8.61
CA ALA A 82 -17.34 -18.96 7.57
C ALA A 82 -17.01 -17.48 7.74
N GLU A 83 -15.84 -17.07 7.23
CA GLU A 83 -15.45 -15.67 7.16
C GLU A 83 -16.61 -14.94 6.50
N LYS A 84 -17.20 -13.96 7.20
CA LYS A 84 -18.11 -13.02 6.58
C LYS A 84 -17.28 -12.27 5.55
N LYS A 85 -17.30 -12.74 4.29
CA LYS A 85 -16.58 -12.11 3.18
C LYS A 85 -16.94 -10.64 3.20
N HIS A 86 -15.94 -9.81 3.50
CA HIS A 86 -16.10 -8.36 3.51
C HIS A 86 -16.39 -7.94 2.06
N LYS A 87 -17.69 -7.83 1.79
CA LYS A 87 -18.30 -7.47 0.51
C LYS A 87 -17.72 -6.18 -0.05
N HIS A 88 -17.29 -5.30 0.85
CA HIS A 88 -16.64 -4.03 0.62
C HIS A 88 -15.28 -4.07 1.33
N ALA A 89 -14.20 -3.91 0.57
CA ALA A 89 -12.82 -4.00 1.06
C ALA A 89 -11.87 -3.29 0.09
N ILE A 90 -10.68 -2.90 0.58
CA ILE A 90 -9.54 -2.57 -0.28
C ILE A 90 -8.61 -3.78 -0.30
N LEU A 91 -8.35 -4.33 -1.49
CA LEU A 91 -7.49 -5.51 -1.66
C LEU A 91 -6.06 -5.10 -2.07
N ALA A 92 -5.08 -5.95 -1.77
CA ALA A 92 -3.69 -5.86 -2.19
C ALA A 92 -3.47 -6.52 -3.56
N SER A 93 -4.05 -7.70 -3.72
CA SER A 93 -4.19 -8.40 -5.00
C SER A 93 -5.35 -9.41 -4.94
N ALA A 94 -5.85 -9.79 -6.11
CA ALA A 94 -6.86 -10.82 -6.29
C ALA A 94 -6.46 -11.77 -7.42
N MET A 95 -6.50 -13.08 -7.13
CA MET A 95 -6.34 -14.13 -8.14
C MET A 95 -7.64 -14.32 -8.93
N LEU A 96 -7.54 -14.35 -10.26
CA LEU A 96 -8.66 -14.54 -11.20
C LEU A 96 -8.39 -15.78 -12.06
N LEU A 97 -9.39 -16.64 -12.24
CA LEU A 97 -9.35 -17.78 -13.16
C LEU A 97 -10.55 -17.73 -14.11
N THR A 98 -10.29 -17.90 -15.41
CA THR A 98 -11.32 -17.82 -16.46
C THR A 98 -10.88 -18.57 -17.72
N GLU A 99 -11.84 -19.05 -18.51
CA GLU A 99 -11.58 -19.62 -19.86
C GLU A 99 -11.37 -18.50 -20.91
N GLU A 100 -11.76 -17.27 -20.59
CA GLU A 100 -11.68 -16.10 -21.48
C GLU A 100 -10.39 -15.31 -21.25
N SER A 101 -9.84 -14.68 -22.30
CA SER A 101 -8.72 -13.75 -22.13
C SER A 101 -9.19 -12.40 -21.60
N ILE A 102 -8.70 -11.99 -20.42
CA ILE A 102 -9.03 -10.70 -19.83
C ILE A 102 -8.21 -9.60 -20.50
N ASN A 103 -8.89 -8.70 -21.22
CA ASN A 103 -8.30 -7.42 -21.64
C ASN A 103 -8.46 -6.40 -20.51
N PHE A 104 -7.36 -5.81 -20.05
CA PHE A 104 -7.34 -4.89 -18.91
C PHE A 104 -6.42 -3.69 -19.17
N GLN A 105 -6.93 -2.48 -18.95
CA GLN A 105 -6.17 -1.24 -19.05
C GLN A 105 -5.60 -0.85 -17.68
N GLU A 106 -4.29 -0.60 -17.61
CA GLU A 106 -3.60 -0.15 -16.39
C GLU A 106 -4.24 1.14 -15.85
N LYS A 107 -4.78 1.06 -14.62
CA LYS A 107 -5.41 2.18 -13.91
C LYS A 107 -4.44 2.79 -12.89
N LYS A 108 -4.43 4.12 -12.79
CA LYS A 108 -3.65 4.84 -11.76
C LYS A 108 -4.50 5.03 -10.51
N MET A 109 -3.88 4.84 -9.36
CA MET A 109 -4.42 5.12 -8.02
C MET A 109 -3.36 5.84 -7.19
N TYR A 110 -3.79 6.63 -6.23
CA TYR A 110 -2.94 7.27 -5.23
C TYR A 110 -3.35 6.75 -3.84
N LYS A 111 -2.38 6.31 -3.05
CA LYS A 111 -2.61 5.81 -1.68
C LYS A 111 -1.80 6.53 -0.61
N PHE A 112 -2.32 6.61 0.60
CA PHE A 112 -1.57 7.01 1.80
C PHE A 112 -2.17 6.39 3.06
N PRO A 113 -1.39 5.93 4.05
CA PRO A 113 0.07 5.77 4.04
C PRO A 113 0.49 4.58 3.15
N PHE A 114 1.74 4.12 3.27
CA PHE A 114 2.21 2.94 2.52
C PHE A 114 1.49 1.66 2.97
N ASP A 115 1.27 1.49 4.28
CA ASP A 115 0.73 0.30 4.94
C ASP A 115 -0.53 0.66 5.74
N MET A 116 -1.63 -0.08 5.55
CA MET A 116 -2.90 0.15 6.24
C MET A 116 -2.83 -0.09 7.75
N GLU A 117 -1.90 -0.90 8.24
CA GLU A 117 -1.77 -1.20 9.68
C GLU A 117 -0.82 -0.25 10.43
N THR A 118 -0.48 0.92 9.84
CA THR A 118 0.39 1.95 10.45
C THR A 118 -0.14 2.44 11.80
N ARG A 119 0.31 1.79 12.89
CA ARG A 119 -0.17 1.97 14.27
C ARG A 119 0.69 2.96 15.05
N ASN A 120 0.08 3.63 16.03
CA ASN A 120 0.77 4.51 16.97
C ASN A 120 1.69 3.73 17.94
N ASP A 121 2.98 3.70 17.61
CA ASP A 121 4.06 3.21 18.47
C ASP A 121 4.59 4.28 19.46
N GLY A 122 4.02 5.49 19.44
CA GLY A 122 4.47 6.65 20.22
C GLY A 122 5.72 7.36 19.67
N SER A 123 6.34 6.84 18.62
CA SER A 123 7.63 7.31 18.09
C SER A 123 7.57 8.68 17.44
N LEU A 124 8.74 9.28 17.22
CA LEU A 124 8.87 10.50 16.42
C LEU A 124 8.56 10.23 14.93
N LEU A 125 8.75 9.01 14.45
CA LEU A 125 8.42 8.63 13.06
C LEU A 125 6.89 8.60 12.86
N PHE A 126 6.15 7.94 13.76
CA PHE A 126 4.69 7.95 13.72
C PHE A 126 4.13 9.38 13.81
N LYS A 127 4.67 10.22 14.71
CA LYS A 127 4.26 11.63 14.82
C LYS A 127 4.46 12.43 13.53
N LYS A 128 5.54 12.16 12.78
CA LYS A 128 5.74 12.73 11.43
C LYS A 128 4.72 12.16 10.42
N MET A 129 4.59 10.84 10.34
CA MET A 129 3.61 10.17 9.47
C MET A 129 2.18 10.68 9.67
N TYR A 130 1.80 11.00 10.92
CA TYR A 130 0.51 11.58 11.27
C TYR A 130 0.33 13.03 10.81
N LEU A 131 1.40 13.84 10.79
CA LEU A 131 1.35 15.19 10.19
C LEU A 131 1.22 15.12 8.67
N GLU A 132 1.96 14.21 8.02
CA GLU A 132 1.84 13.98 6.57
C GLU A 132 0.46 13.41 6.19
N TYR A 133 -0.15 12.59 7.05
CA TYR A 133 -1.54 12.15 6.93
C TYR A 133 -2.53 13.32 6.94
N LEU A 134 -2.41 14.25 7.89
CA LEU A 134 -3.30 15.40 7.98
C LEU A 134 -3.18 16.34 6.76
N ILE A 135 -2.01 16.37 6.11
CA ILE A 135 -1.80 17.06 4.82
C ILE A 135 -2.51 16.27 3.69
N ALA A 136 -2.27 14.96 3.60
CA ALA A 136 -2.88 14.08 2.60
C ALA A 136 -4.41 14.11 2.62
N LEU A 137 -5.01 13.97 3.82
CA LEU A 137 -6.45 13.99 4.04
C LEU A 137 -7.09 15.33 3.61
N LYS A 138 -6.46 16.44 3.97
CA LYS A 138 -6.91 17.79 3.55
C LYS A 138 -6.78 17.98 2.04
N SER A 139 -5.72 17.43 1.43
CA SER A 139 -5.51 17.53 -0.01
C SER A 139 -6.52 16.69 -0.81
N VAL A 140 -6.76 15.43 -0.44
CA VAL A 140 -7.72 14.55 -1.15
C VAL A 140 -9.15 15.07 -1.05
N PHE A 141 -9.58 15.56 0.13
CA PHE A 141 -10.93 16.11 0.29
C PHE A 141 -11.11 17.44 -0.46
N LYS A 142 -10.08 18.30 -0.47
CA LYS A 142 -10.03 19.52 -1.31
C LYS A 142 -10.06 19.18 -2.80
N MET A 143 -9.43 18.09 -3.23
CA MET A 143 -9.52 17.60 -4.61
C MET A 143 -10.95 17.15 -4.93
N TYR A 144 -11.53 16.27 -4.10
CA TYR A 144 -12.91 15.78 -4.21
C TYR A 144 -13.93 16.93 -4.31
N LYS A 145 -13.91 17.92 -3.41
CA LYS A 145 -14.84 19.07 -3.47
C LYS A 145 -14.63 19.96 -4.69
N ARG A 146 -13.49 19.86 -5.40
CA ARG A 146 -13.21 20.60 -6.64
C ARG A 146 -13.56 19.83 -7.91
N THR A 147 -13.33 18.51 -7.95
CA THR A 147 -13.43 17.71 -9.18
C THR A 147 -14.53 16.65 -9.16
N ARG A 148 -15.16 16.39 -8.00
CA ARG A 148 -16.06 15.26 -7.75
C ARG A 148 -15.47 13.87 -8.05
N LEU A 149 -14.15 13.76 -8.21
CA LEU A 149 -13.48 12.46 -8.27
C LEU A 149 -13.62 11.77 -6.91
N PRO A 150 -14.18 10.55 -6.84
CA PRO A 150 -14.42 9.87 -5.58
C PRO A 150 -13.11 9.39 -4.95
N PHE A 151 -13.13 9.25 -3.62
CA PHE A 151 -12.06 8.61 -2.87
C PHE A 151 -12.61 7.74 -1.74
N TYR A 152 -11.82 6.76 -1.34
CA TYR A 152 -12.14 5.77 -0.32
C TYR A 152 -11.22 5.95 0.89
N MET A 153 -11.73 5.65 2.08
CA MET A 153 -10.94 5.64 3.32
C MET A 153 -11.22 4.39 4.15
N LYS A 154 -10.19 3.75 4.70
CA LYS A 154 -10.30 2.69 5.73
C LYS A 154 -9.99 3.30 7.10
N ILE A 155 -10.93 3.24 8.04
CA ILE A 155 -10.77 3.66 9.44
C ILE A 155 -11.01 2.43 10.32
N LYS A 156 -9.95 1.90 10.96
CA LYS A 156 -9.99 0.61 11.69
C LYS A 156 -10.46 -0.52 10.74
N ASN A 157 -11.68 -1.02 10.95
CA ASN A 157 -12.33 -2.08 10.16
C ASN A 157 -13.45 -1.54 9.24
N ASP A 158 -13.71 -0.23 9.28
CA ASP A 158 -14.79 0.42 8.53
C ASP A 158 -14.25 1.13 7.28
N PHE A 159 -15.11 1.23 6.27
CA PHE A 159 -14.81 1.88 5.00
C PHE A 159 -15.76 3.05 4.74
N LEU A 160 -15.22 4.15 4.22
CA LEU A 160 -15.91 5.36 3.85
C LEU A 160 -15.71 5.61 2.35
N MET A 161 -16.78 5.91 1.63
CA MET A 161 -16.79 6.20 0.19
C MET A 161 -17.32 7.61 -0.03
N PHE A 162 -16.45 8.54 -0.42
CA PHE A 162 -16.83 9.92 -0.72
C PHE A 162 -17.24 10.01 -2.20
N GLY A 163 -18.54 9.84 -2.48
CA GLY A 163 -19.15 9.97 -3.81
C GLY A 163 -20.07 11.20 -3.88
N ASP A 164 -21.22 11.07 -4.55
CA ASP A 164 -22.29 12.09 -4.50
C ASP A 164 -22.89 12.20 -3.09
N ASP A 165 -23.15 11.04 -2.46
CA ASP A 165 -23.38 10.89 -1.02
C ASP A 165 -22.20 10.13 -0.39
N LEU A 166 -22.03 10.29 0.93
CA LEU A 166 -20.99 9.63 1.71
C LEU A 166 -21.53 8.32 2.28
N ARG A 167 -21.05 7.20 1.74
CA ARG A 167 -21.43 5.85 2.18
C ARG A 167 -20.40 5.34 3.17
N ILE A 168 -20.84 4.87 4.33
CA ILE A 168 -19.99 4.41 5.43
C ILE A 168 -20.47 3.04 5.88
N THR A 169 -19.58 2.10 6.15
CA THR A 169 -19.98 0.79 6.71
C THR A 169 -20.58 0.94 8.12
N THR A 170 -21.44 -0.01 8.50
CA THR A 170 -22.30 0.11 9.70
C THR A 170 -21.57 0.15 11.05
N GLY A 171 -20.26 -0.12 11.13
CA GLY A 171 -19.49 -0.04 12.38
C GLY A 171 -19.37 1.40 12.91
N MET A 172 -19.37 2.41 12.04
CA MET A 172 -19.32 3.83 12.45
C MET A 172 -20.65 4.40 12.96
N LYS A 173 -21.73 3.61 13.05
CA LYS A 173 -23.07 4.09 13.46
C LYS A 173 -23.05 4.87 14.77
N HIS A 174 -22.38 4.32 15.78
CA HIS A 174 -22.24 4.94 17.10
C HIS A 174 -21.44 6.25 17.02
N GLU A 175 -20.31 6.26 16.30
CA GLU A 175 -19.49 7.45 16.08
C GLU A 175 -20.26 8.57 15.37
N LEU A 176 -21.11 8.28 14.38
CA LEU A 176 -21.98 9.27 13.72
C LEU A 176 -23.06 9.79 14.66
N SER A 177 -23.82 8.90 15.30
CA SER A 177 -24.86 9.29 16.27
C SER A 177 -24.33 10.15 17.42
N LYS A 178 -23.12 9.87 17.89
CA LYS A 178 -22.47 10.62 18.98
C LYS A 178 -22.12 12.06 18.61
N ASN A 179 -21.88 12.35 17.32
CA ASN A 179 -21.55 13.69 16.83
C ASN A 179 -22.75 14.38 16.17
N GLU A 180 -23.97 13.89 16.42
CA GLU A 180 -25.24 14.46 15.92
C GLU A 180 -25.30 14.56 14.38
N ILE A 181 -24.65 13.63 13.68
CA ILE A 181 -24.64 13.55 12.20
C ILE A 181 -25.79 12.67 11.72
N ASP A 182 -26.67 13.22 10.90
CA ASP A 182 -27.78 12.51 10.26
C ASP A 182 -27.27 11.49 9.21
N PHE A 183 -27.84 10.28 9.24
CA PHE A 183 -27.61 9.23 8.23
C PHE A 183 -28.86 8.39 8.01
N ASN A 184 -28.98 7.82 6.81
CA ASN A 184 -29.99 6.81 6.47
C ASN A 184 -29.34 5.42 6.41
N GLU A 185 -29.98 4.39 6.95
CA GLU A 185 -29.49 3.01 6.83
C GLU A 185 -30.02 2.36 5.55
N HIS A 186 -29.14 1.79 4.73
CA HIS A 186 -29.50 1.16 3.47
C HIS A 186 -28.56 -0.01 3.14
N ASN A 187 -29.09 -1.23 3.26
CA ASN A 187 -28.32 -2.48 3.18
C ASN A 187 -27.15 -2.48 4.18
N ASP A 188 -25.92 -2.68 3.71
CA ASP A 188 -24.70 -2.76 4.52
C ASP A 188 -24.08 -1.38 4.83
N TYR A 189 -24.77 -0.28 4.46
CA TYR A 189 -24.26 1.09 4.53
C TYR A 189 -25.12 2.03 5.36
N LEU A 190 -24.45 3.01 5.96
CA LEU A 190 -24.98 4.28 6.44
C LEU A 190 -24.73 5.32 5.34
N ILE A 191 -25.75 6.08 4.95
CA ILE A 191 -25.67 7.11 3.91
C ILE A 191 -25.83 8.48 4.56
N VAL A 192 -24.72 9.22 4.61
CA VAL A 192 -24.63 10.63 5.02
C VAL A 192 -24.74 11.50 3.77
N LYS A 193 -25.57 12.55 3.81
CA LYS A 193 -25.85 13.42 2.65
C LYS A 193 -24.65 14.32 2.32
N GLU A 194 -24.61 14.85 1.09
CA GLU A 194 -23.51 15.73 0.64
C GLU A 194 -23.25 16.96 1.55
N ILE A 195 -24.32 17.50 2.17
CA ILE A 195 -24.25 18.67 3.05
C ILE A 195 -23.54 18.35 4.39
N ASP A 196 -23.68 17.13 4.89
CA ASP A 196 -23.19 16.69 6.20
C ASP A 196 -21.79 16.02 6.12
N MET A 197 -21.27 15.76 4.91
CA MET A 197 -19.92 15.20 4.71
C MET A 197 -18.82 16.00 5.40
N CYS A 198 -18.96 17.32 5.46
CA CYS A 198 -18.00 18.19 6.14
C CYS A 198 -17.93 17.90 7.64
N LEU A 199 -19.07 17.58 8.27
CA LEU A 199 -19.13 17.21 9.70
C LEU A 199 -18.40 15.88 9.94
N VAL A 200 -18.58 14.89 9.06
CA VAL A 200 -17.85 13.61 9.15
C VAL A 200 -16.35 13.82 8.95
N PHE A 201 -15.97 14.65 7.98
CA PHE A 201 -14.58 15.00 7.70
C PHE A 201 -13.90 15.70 8.90
N ASP A 202 -14.60 16.64 9.53
CA ASP A 202 -14.12 17.32 10.74
C ASP A 202 -14.04 16.36 11.94
N CYS A 203 -14.97 15.41 12.09
CA CYS A 203 -14.87 14.35 13.10
C CYS A 203 -13.64 13.46 12.91
N ILE A 204 -13.24 13.17 11.67
CA ILE A 204 -12.05 12.37 11.34
C ILE A 204 -10.76 13.15 11.65
N ILE A 205 -10.69 14.43 11.26
CA ILE A 205 -9.51 15.28 11.54
C ILE A 205 -9.31 15.50 13.04
N ASN A 206 -10.39 15.66 13.80
CA ASN A 206 -10.34 15.92 15.23
C ASN A 206 -10.39 14.63 16.09
N ALA A 207 -10.25 13.45 15.47
CA ALA A 207 -10.25 12.18 16.19
C ALA A 207 -9.04 12.07 17.16
N PRO A 208 -9.24 11.71 18.43
CA PRO A 208 -8.16 11.68 19.42
C PRO A 208 -7.18 10.53 19.15
N VAL A 209 -5.89 10.86 19.04
CA VAL A 209 -4.80 9.91 18.76
C VAL A 209 -4.45 9.10 20.02
N SER A 210 -5.10 7.94 20.19
CA SER A 210 -4.78 6.95 21.22
C SER A 210 -3.55 6.11 20.87
N SER A 211 -3.04 5.31 21.82
CA SER A 211 -2.03 4.27 21.55
C SER A 211 -2.54 3.14 20.64
N SER A 212 -3.85 2.96 20.55
CA SER A 212 -4.51 2.04 19.62
C SER A 212 -4.84 2.65 18.26
N PHE A 213 -4.48 3.92 18.03
CA PHE A 213 -4.76 4.62 16.77
C PHE A 213 -3.94 4.00 15.62
N ILE A 214 -4.60 3.82 14.49
CA ILE A 214 -4.02 3.41 13.21
C ILE A 214 -4.30 4.54 12.23
N ILE A 215 -3.30 5.01 11.48
CA ILE A 215 -3.47 6.08 10.50
C ILE A 215 -4.47 5.61 9.43
N PRO A 216 -5.61 6.28 9.25
CA PRO A 216 -6.57 5.92 8.22
C PRO A 216 -5.96 5.90 6.83
N PHE A 217 -6.23 4.83 6.10
CA PHE A 217 -5.74 4.67 4.74
C PHE A 217 -6.67 5.36 3.76
N ILE A 218 -6.11 6.12 2.83
CA ILE A 218 -6.76 6.87 1.76
C ILE A 218 -6.44 6.21 0.42
N LEU A 219 -7.44 6.07 -0.46
CA LEU A 219 -7.30 5.59 -1.83
C LEU A 219 -8.10 6.49 -2.79
N SER A 220 -7.50 6.97 -3.88
CA SER A 220 -8.12 7.92 -4.81
C SER A 220 -7.60 7.72 -6.24
N GLU A 221 -8.47 7.81 -7.27
CA GLU A 221 -8.00 7.92 -8.66
C GLU A 221 -7.36 9.30 -8.94
N GLY A 222 -7.78 10.33 -8.19
CA GLY A 222 -7.23 11.69 -8.27
C GLY A 222 -6.00 11.89 -7.39
N GLN A 223 -4.98 12.56 -7.93
CA GLN A 223 -3.76 12.92 -7.19
C GLN A 223 -4.05 13.82 -5.98
N PHE A 224 -3.35 13.57 -4.87
CA PHE A 224 -3.35 14.39 -3.66
C PHE A 224 -1.94 14.49 -3.06
N ASP A 225 -1.70 15.51 -2.24
CA ASP A 225 -0.40 15.76 -1.60
C ASP A 225 0.01 14.58 -0.71
N ASN A 226 1.31 14.23 -0.71
CA ASN A 226 1.85 13.01 -0.10
C ASN A 226 1.30 11.66 -0.64
N GLY A 227 0.33 11.66 -1.55
CA GLY A 227 -0.25 10.44 -2.13
C GLY A 227 0.76 9.66 -2.98
N ILE A 228 1.01 8.41 -2.60
CA ILE A 228 1.90 7.48 -3.29
C ILE A 228 1.17 6.95 -4.53
N LEU A 229 1.67 7.29 -5.72
CA LEU A 229 1.17 6.76 -6.99
C LEU A 229 1.40 5.24 -7.06
N PHE A 230 0.36 4.50 -7.43
CA PHE A 230 0.40 3.09 -7.76
C PHE A 230 -0.33 2.84 -9.09
N SER A 231 0.17 1.88 -9.87
CA SER A 231 -0.50 1.38 -11.08
C SER A 231 -1.16 0.04 -10.80
N ILE A 232 -2.49 -0.01 -10.81
CA ILE A 232 -3.23 -1.28 -10.79
C ILE A 232 -2.98 -1.99 -12.13
N ARG A 233 -2.46 -3.21 -12.06
CA ARG A 233 -2.00 -4.00 -13.21
C ARG A 233 -2.57 -5.40 -13.15
N LEU A 234 -2.84 -5.99 -14.32
CA LEU A 234 -3.18 -7.40 -14.46
C LEU A 234 -1.94 -8.18 -14.92
N HIS A 235 -1.48 -9.12 -14.12
CA HIS A 235 -0.34 -9.97 -14.42
C HIS A 235 -0.81 -11.39 -14.80
N ASN A 236 -0.54 -11.81 -16.03
CA ASN A 236 -0.78 -13.19 -16.47
C ASN A 236 0.22 -14.13 -15.80
N ARG A 237 -0.27 -15.08 -14.99
CA ARG A 237 0.55 -16.00 -14.19
C ARG A 237 0.86 -17.29 -14.96
N CYS A 238 -0.17 -17.99 -15.41
CA CYS A 238 -0.02 -19.27 -16.12
C CYS A 238 -1.32 -19.69 -16.83
N ILE A 239 -1.22 -20.73 -17.66
CA ILE A 239 -2.38 -21.48 -18.15
C ILE A 239 -2.50 -22.74 -17.30
N VAL A 240 -3.66 -22.93 -16.67
CA VAL A 240 -4.03 -24.11 -15.89
C VAL A 240 -4.93 -24.99 -16.76
N LYS A 241 -4.80 -26.31 -16.64
CA LYS A 241 -5.73 -27.27 -17.25
C LYS A 241 -6.42 -28.05 -16.14
N GLU A 242 -7.74 -27.91 -16.05
CA GLU A 242 -8.61 -28.67 -15.16
C GLU A 242 -9.58 -29.48 -16.04
N ASP A 243 -9.57 -30.80 -15.86
CA ASP A 243 -10.32 -31.77 -16.66
C ASP A 243 -10.22 -31.54 -18.19
N SER A 244 -11.31 -31.06 -18.81
CA SER A 244 -11.41 -30.77 -20.24
C SER A 244 -11.29 -29.28 -20.59
N ARG A 245 -11.02 -28.41 -19.60
CA ARG A 245 -11.01 -26.95 -19.72
C ARG A 245 -9.59 -26.40 -19.68
N THR A 246 -9.39 -25.27 -20.37
CA THR A 246 -8.15 -24.50 -20.33
C THR A 246 -8.45 -23.15 -19.68
N LEU A 247 -7.88 -22.93 -18.49
CA LEU A 247 -8.09 -21.73 -17.69
C LEU A 247 -6.85 -20.83 -17.77
N HIS A 248 -7.07 -19.54 -17.96
CA HIS A 248 -6.08 -18.49 -17.80
C HIS A 248 -6.09 -18.01 -16.35
N SER A 249 -4.92 -18.09 -15.70
CA SER A 249 -4.70 -17.59 -14.34
C SER A 249 -4.06 -16.21 -14.38
N TYR A 250 -4.74 -15.23 -13.80
CA TYR A 250 -4.26 -13.85 -13.68
C TYR A 250 -4.20 -13.42 -12.21
N GLU A 251 -3.31 -12.48 -11.91
CA GLU A 251 -3.33 -11.74 -10.66
C GLU A 251 -3.57 -10.26 -10.94
N LEU A 252 -4.65 -9.70 -10.39
CA LEU A 252 -4.91 -8.27 -10.39
C LEU A 252 -4.19 -7.68 -9.17
N ILE A 253 -3.20 -6.80 -9.40
CA ILE A 253 -2.28 -6.30 -8.37
C ILE A 253 -2.51 -4.81 -8.14
N GLY A 254 -2.65 -4.41 -6.87
CA GLY A 254 -2.66 -3.02 -6.41
C GLY A 254 -3.74 -2.73 -5.36
N PRO A 255 -3.66 -1.58 -4.66
CA PRO A 255 -4.67 -1.16 -3.70
C PRO A 255 -5.97 -0.85 -4.46
N LEU A 256 -6.91 -1.78 -4.46
CA LEU A 256 -8.11 -1.73 -5.31
C LEU A 256 -9.38 -1.82 -4.46
N TRP A 257 -10.36 -0.94 -4.72
CA TRP A 257 -11.67 -1.00 -4.09
C TRP A 257 -12.51 -2.13 -4.70
N ALA A 258 -13.01 -3.06 -3.89
CA ALA A 258 -13.59 -4.30 -4.40
C ALA A 258 -14.79 -4.10 -5.35
N ASP A 259 -15.67 -3.14 -5.07
CA ASP A 259 -16.88 -2.92 -5.90
C ASP A 259 -16.52 -2.43 -7.31
N ASP A 260 -15.50 -1.57 -7.45
CA ASP A 260 -15.04 -1.01 -8.75
C ASP A 260 -14.49 -2.10 -9.69
N TYR A 261 -14.06 -3.23 -9.12
CA TYR A 261 -13.50 -4.37 -9.83
C TYR A 261 -14.43 -5.60 -9.77
N SER A 262 -15.66 -5.47 -9.27
CA SER A 262 -16.64 -6.57 -9.12
C SER A 262 -16.85 -7.40 -10.39
N ALA A 263 -16.89 -6.76 -11.57
CA ALA A 263 -17.01 -7.43 -12.87
C ALA A 263 -15.80 -8.30 -13.26
N LEU A 264 -14.63 -8.09 -12.63
CA LEU A 264 -13.44 -8.94 -12.74
C LEU A 264 -13.35 -9.92 -11.57
N LEU A 265 -13.68 -9.49 -10.35
CA LEU A 265 -13.69 -10.34 -9.15
C LEU A 265 -14.73 -11.47 -9.22
N ARG A 266 -15.70 -11.43 -10.14
CA ARG A 266 -16.56 -12.59 -10.49
C ARG A 266 -15.76 -13.83 -10.94
N TYR A 267 -14.55 -13.63 -11.46
CA TYR A 267 -13.61 -14.68 -11.85
C TYR A 267 -12.67 -15.10 -10.71
N SER A 268 -12.77 -14.49 -9.52
CA SER A 268 -12.01 -14.94 -8.34
C SER A 268 -12.66 -16.19 -7.77
N ASN A 269 -11.88 -17.28 -7.69
CA ASN A 269 -12.43 -18.57 -7.31
C ASN A 269 -12.75 -18.57 -5.80
N ASN A 270 -13.94 -19.05 -5.44
CA ASN A 270 -14.63 -18.66 -4.19
C ASN A 270 -13.99 -19.19 -2.88
N SER A 271 -12.80 -19.81 -2.95
CA SER A 271 -12.10 -20.50 -1.87
C SER A 271 -10.66 -20.03 -1.59
N ALA A 272 -10.05 -19.17 -2.43
CA ALA A 272 -8.62 -18.83 -2.26
C ALA A 272 -8.19 -17.45 -2.81
N HIS A 273 -7.37 -16.75 -2.01
CA HIS A 273 -6.43 -15.71 -2.44
C HIS A 273 -6.99 -14.41 -3.05
N ALA A 274 -7.96 -13.80 -2.36
CA ALA A 274 -8.00 -12.33 -2.27
C ALA A 274 -7.18 -11.92 -1.05
N LYS A 275 -6.08 -11.17 -1.23
CA LYS A 275 -5.32 -10.59 -0.11
C LYS A 275 -5.92 -9.23 0.21
N GLN A 276 -6.47 -9.07 1.41
CA GLN A 276 -6.82 -7.75 1.94
C GLN A 276 -5.56 -6.98 2.34
N LEU A 277 -5.64 -5.66 2.28
CA LEU A 277 -4.76 -4.73 3.00
C LEU A 277 -5.46 -4.30 4.30
#